data_AF-A0A4U1ENL8-F1
#
_entry.id   AF-A0A4U1ENL8-F1
#
_cell.length_a   1.000
_cell.length_b   1.000
_cell.length_c   1.000
_cell.angle_alpha   90.00
_cell.angle_beta   90.00
_cell.angle_gamma   90.00
#
_symmetry.space_group_name_H-M   'P 1'
#
loop_
_entity.id
_entity.type
_entity.pdbx_description
1 polymer ?
#
loop_
_entity_poly.entity_id
_entity_poly.type
_entity_poly.pdbx_seq_one_letter_code
_entity_poly.pdbx_strand_id
1 'polypeptide(L)' 'MVGLKKKSPDDVKKVFHILDKDESGFIEEEELGSILKAFSPDARDLSAKEVKILLAAGDKDGDDKIGVD' A
#
# COMPACT_ATOMS: atom_id res chain seq x y z
N MET A 1 -12.22 -7.68 -7.16
CA MET A 1 -11.49 -8.51 -6.18
C MET A 1 -10.05 -7.99 -6.15
N VAL A 2 -9.69 -7.23 -5.11
CA VAL A 2 -8.43 -6.48 -5.03
C VAL A 2 -7.24 -7.44 -5.08
N GLY A 3 -6.28 -7.18 -5.97
CA GLY A 3 -5.18 -8.09 -6.34
C GLY A 3 -4.25 -8.51 -5.19
N LEU A 4 -4.31 -7.81 -4.06
CA LEU A 4 -3.52 -8.10 -2.86
C LEU A 4 -3.96 -9.39 -2.13
N LYS A 5 -5.25 -9.75 -2.16
CA LYS A 5 -5.77 -10.94 -1.46
C LYS A 5 -5.25 -12.29 -2.00
N LYS A 6 -4.59 -12.30 -3.17
CA LYS A 6 -4.08 -13.53 -3.81
C LYS A 6 -2.55 -13.65 -3.74
N LYS A 7 -1.85 -12.69 -3.16
CA LYS A 7 -0.38 -12.73 -3.05
C LYS A 7 0.05 -13.40 -1.76
N SER A 8 1.23 -14.02 -1.77
CA SER A 8 1.82 -14.63 -0.57
C SER A 8 2.18 -13.54 0.45
N PRO A 9 2.25 -13.86 1.75
CA PRO A 9 2.74 -12.93 2.76
C PRO A 9 4.11 -12.33 2.43
N ASP A 10 4.99 -13.11 1.80
CA ASP A 10 6.32 -12.65 1.37
C ASP A 10 6.25 -11.62 0.23
N ASP A 11 5.35 -11.79 -0.73
CA ASP A 11 5.14 -10.81 -1.79
C ASP A 11 4.54 -9.52 -1.23
N VAL A 12 3.61 -9.63 -0.28
CA VAL A 12 3.04 -8.47 0.42
C VAL A 12 4.13 -7.74 1.19
N LYS A 13 4.99 -8.45 1.93
CA LYS A 13 6.14 -7.86 2.64
C LYS A 13 7.13 -7.18 1.72
N LYS A 14 7.43 -7.76 0.55
CA LYS A 14 8.31 -7.13 -0.45
C LYS A 14 7.72 -5.84 -0.98
N VAL A 15 6.45 -5.85 -1.36
CA VAL A 15 5.75 -4.65 -1.82
C VAL A 15 5.70 -3.59 -0.72
N PHE A 16 5.47 -4.01 0.52
CA PHE A 16 5.49 -3.15 1.69
C PHE A 16 6.82 -2.41 1.83
N HIS A 17 7.94 -3.14 1.83
CA HIS A 17 9.28 -2.53 1.91
C HIS A 17 9.66 -1.67 0.69
N ILE A 18 9.00 -1.86 -0.46
CA ILE A 18 9.21 -1.00 -1.63
C ILE A 18 8.46 0.34 -1.46
N LEU A 19 7.36 0.33 -0.71
CA LEU A 19 6.49 1.49 -0.53
C LEU A 19 6.83 2.31 0.68
N ASP A 20 7.16 1.65 1.79
CA ASP A 20 7.71 2.23 3.03
C ASP A 20 9.13 2.75 2.75
N LYS A 21 9.21 3.97 2.22
CA LYS A 21 10.46 4.60 1.79
C LYS A 21 11.21 5.20 2.96
N ASP A 22 10.50 5.57 4.01
CA ASP A 22 11.07 6.15 5.22
C ASP A 22 11.42 5.10 6.28
N GLU A 23 11.13 3.82 6.01
CA GLU A 23 11.34 2.69 6.90
C GLU A 23 10.62 2.90 8.26
N SER A 24 9.47 3.57 8.25
CA SER A 24 8.62 3.78 9.42
C SER A 24 7.97 2.50 9.91
N GLY A 25 7.89 1.47 9.06
CA GLY A 25 7.18 0.22 9.31
C GLY A 25 5.69 0.31 8.99
N PHE A 26 5.24 1.39 8.36
CA PHE A 26 3.86 1.67 7.98
C PHE A 26 3.81 2.26 6.57
N ILE A 27 2.72 2.04 5.82
CA ILE A 27 2.49 2.77 4.57
C ILE A 27 1.55 3.94 4.85
N GLU A 28 2.03 5.16 4.58
CA GLU A 28 1.28 6.41 4.76
C GLU A 28 0.57 6.86 3.46
N GLU A 29 -0.31 7.88 3.52
CA GLU A 29 -1.09 8.38 2.37
C GLU A 29 -0.17 8.79 1.20
N GLU A 30 0.96 9.42 1.55
CA GLU A 30 1.99 9.93 0.64
C GLU A 30 2.70 8.80 -0.12
N GLU A 31 2.82 7.63 0.48
CA GLU A 31 3.53 6.46 -0.06
C GLU A 31 2.57 5.54 -0.82
N LEU A 32 1.35 5.41 -0.30
CA LEU A 32 0.28 4.60 -0.88
C LEU A 32 -0.11 5.11 -2.27
N GLY A 33 0.08 6.40 -2.55
CA GLY A 33 -0.15 7.02 -3.86
C GLY A 33 0.55 6.29 -5.02
N SER A 34 1.71 5.69 -4.77
CA SER A 34 2.49 4.96 -5.78
C SER A 34 2.43 3.44 -5.62
N ILE A 35 1.49 2.88 -4.85
CA ILE A 35 1.34 1.42 -4.63
C ILE A 35 1.28 0.62 -5.92
N LEU A 36 0.62 1.16 -6.96
CA LEU A 36 0.53 0.47 -8.25
C LEU A 36 1.90 0.35 -8.95
N LYS A 37 2.79 1.33 -8.73
CA LYS A 37 4.15 1.33 -9.31
C LYS A 37 5.05 0.26 -8.71
N ALA A 38 4.80 -0.14 -7.46
CA ALA A 38 5.49 -1.28 -6.84
C ALA A 38 5.17 -2.62 -7.54
N PHE A 39 4.04 -2.72 -8.25
CA PHE A 39 3.67 -3.90 -9.04
C PHE A 39 4.07 -3.80 -10.50
N SER A 40 4.04 -2.60 -11.06
CA SER A 40 4.38 -2.33 -12.46
C SER A 40 4.95 -0.92 -12.59
N PRO A 41 6.21 -0.75 -12.99
CA PRO A 41 6.86 0.57 -13.02
C PRO A 41 6.12 1.60 -13.91
N ASP A 42 5.41 1.13 -14.94
CA ASP A 42 4.62 1.97 -15.85
C ASP A 42 3.20 2.28 -15.35
N ALA A 43 2.84 1.86 -14.13
CA ALA A 43 1.53 2.14 -13.57
C ALA A 43 1.37 3.63 -13.22
N ARG A 44 0.15 4.13 -13.33
CA ARG A 44 -0.20 5.48 -12.86
C ARG A 44 -0.17 5.57 -11.34
N ASP A 45 0.02 6.79 -10.84
CA ASP A 45 -0.29 7.10 -9.45
C ASP A 45 -1.80 7.05 -9.18
N LEU A 46 -2.13 6.79 -7.93
CA LEU A 46 -3.49 6.88 -7.43
C LEU A 46 -3.87 8.35 -7.23
N SER A 47 -5.14 8.66 -7.48
CA SER A 47 -5.72 9.92 -7.04
C SER A 47 -5.96 9.91 -5.53
N ALA A 48 -5.99 11.07 -4.87
CA ALA A 48 -6.26 11.17 -3.43
C ALA A 48 -7.51 10.41 -2.97
N LYS A 49 -8.56 10.37 -3.82
CA LYS A 49 -9.77 9.59 -3.54
C LYS A 49 -9.51 8.08 -3.53
N GLU A 50 -8.69 7.59 -4.45
CA GLU A 50 -8.34 6.17 -4.52
C GLU A 50 -7.39 5.77 -3.40
N VAL A 51 -6.44 6.65 -3.06
CA VAL A 51 -5.56 6.47 -1.90
C VAL A 51 -6.40 6.27 -0.64
N LYS A 52 -7.34 7.17 -0.36
CA LYS A 52 -8.25 7.03 0.81
C LYS A 52 -9.08 5.75 0.81
N ILE A 53 -9.55 5.30 -0.36
CA ILE A 53 -10.30 4.04 -0.47
C ILE A 53 -9.40 2.84 -0.16
N LEU A 54 -8.15 2.86 -0.64
CA LEU A 54 -7.18 1.80 -0.37
C LEU A 54 -6.70 1.82 1.08
N LEU A 55 -6.47 3.02 1.62
CA LEU A 55 -6.10 3.25 3.02
C LEU A 55 -7.17 2.68 3.92
N ALA A 56 -8.43 3.12 3.77
CA ALA A 56 -9.55 2.61 4.57
C ALA A 56 -9.84 1.10 4.38
N ALA A 57 -9.33 0.48 3.30
CA ALA A 57 -9.45 -0.95 3.09
C ALA A 57 -8.31 -1.77 3.72
N GLY A 58 -7.16 -1.14 3.97
CA GLY A 58 -5.95 -1.76 4.55
C GLY A 58 -5.72 -1.38 6.01
N ASP A 59 -6.14 -0.19 6.42
CA ASP A 59 -6.18 0.31 7.78
C ASP A 59 -7.21 -0.50 8.58
N LYS A 60 -6.72 -1.25 9.57
CA LYS A 60 -7.53 -2.16 10.40
C LYS A 60 -7.81 -1.57 11.79
N ASP A 61 -6.97 -0.66 12.25
CA ASP A 61 -6.97 -0.10 13.61
C ASP A 61 -7.36 1.38 13.65
N GLY A 62 -7.54 2.02 12.49
CA GLY A 62 -8.03 3.38 12.34
C GLY A 62 -6.94 4.42 12.60
N ASP A 63 -5.68 4.11 12.35
CA ASP A 63 -4.54 5.02 12.57
C ASP A 63 -4.15 5.81 11.32
N ASP A 64 -4.94 5.69 10.25
CA ASP A 64 -4.70 6.26 8.91
C ASP A 64 -3.39 5.74 8.27
N LYS A 65 -2.94 4.54 8.65
CA LYS A 65 -1.78 3.85 8.06
C LYS A 65 -2.10 2.39 7.77
N ILE A 66 -1.29 1.76 6.92
CA ILE A 66 -1.39 0.31 6.66
C ILE A 66 -0.18 -0.38 7.27
N GLY A 67 -0.41 -1.27 8.23
CA GLY A 67 0.59 -2.18 8.78
C GLY A 67 0.67 -3.51 8.02
N VAL A 68 1.78 -4.24 8.22
CA VAL A 68 2.03 -5.56 7.60
C VAL A 68 1.55 -6.75 8.45
N ASP A 69 0.90 -6.50 9.60
CA ASP A 69 0.41 -7.51 10.55
C ASP A 69 -0.85 -8.27 10.10
#